data_AF-A0AAW6DZ33-F1
#
_entry.id   AF-A0AAW6DZ33-F1
#
_cell.length_a   1.000
_cell.length_b   1.000
_cell.length_c   1.000
_cell.angle_alpha   90.00
_cell.angle_beta   90.00
_cell.angle_gamma   90.00
#
_symmetry.space_group_name_H-M   'P 1'
#
loop_
_entity.id
_entity.type
_entity.pdbx_description
1 polymer ?
#
loop_
_entity_poly.entity_id
_entity_poly.type
_entity_poly.pdbx_seq_one_letter_code
_entity_poly.pdbx_strand_id
1 'polypeptide(L)' 'MKLYKVTTVDQYHYKRVFTVAAKSQYEALTKASVSPRETVFTIEEVD' A
#
# COMPACT_ATOMS: atom_id res chain seq x y z
N MET A 1 -1.99 16.03 5.73
CA MET A 1 -2.20 14.62 5.34
C MET A 1 -1.77 14.49 3.91
N LYS A 2 -1.20 13.35 3.53
CA LYS A 2 -0.75 13.09 2.17
C LYS A 2 -1.44 11.84 1.62
N LEU A 3 -1.51 11.73 0.31
CA LEU A 3 -1.99 10.52 -0.36
C LEU A 3 -0.81 9.62 -0.66
N TYR A 4 -0.99 8.32 -0.45
CA TYR A 4 -0.02 7.31 -0.80
C TYR A 4 -0.68 6.30 -1.71
N LYS A 5 0.03 5.92 -2.76
CA LYS A 5 -0.32 4.81 -3.63
C LYS A 5 0.53 3.62 -3.23
N VAL A 6 -0.11 2.63 -2.61
CA VAL A 6 0.54 1.39 -2.16
C VAL A 6 0.16 0.29 -3.13
N THR A 7 1.15 -0.34 -3.74
CA THR A 7 0.95 -1.52 -4.57
C THR A 7 1.30 -2.75 -3.75
N THR A 8 0.37 -3.69 -3.62
CA THR A 8 0.64 -5.01 -3.03
C THR A 8 0.64 -6.08 -4.12
N VAL A 9 1.33 -7.18 -3.84
CA VAL A 9 1.36 -8.38 -4.67
C VAL A 9 1.10 -9.60 -3.80
N ASP A 10 0.24 -10.51 -4.25
CA ASP A 10 -0.01 -11.76 -3.54
C ASP A 10 0.86 -12.92 -4.06
N GLN A 11 0.72 -14.08 -3.43
CA GLN A 11 1.41 -15.32 -3.81
C GLN A 11 1.10 -15.82 -5.24
N TYR A 12 0.03 -15.33 -5.89
CA TYR A 12 -0.34 -15.64 -7.27
C TYR A 12 0.14 -14.57 -8.25
N HIS A 13 1.00 -13.64 -7.81
CA HIS A 13 1.44 -12.47 -8.55
C HIS A 13 0.31 -11.50 -8.95
N TYR A 14 -0.84 -11.59 -8.28
CA TYR A 14 -1.92 -10.64 -8.47
C TYR A 14 -1.56 -9.33 -7.77
N LYS A 15 -1.64 -8.23 -8.52
CA LYS A 15 -1.29 -6.89 -8.04
C LYS A 15 -2.54 -6.11 -7.67
N ARG A 16 -2.50 -5.46 -6.52
CA ARG A 16 -3.56 -4.55 -6.05
C ARG A 16 -2.96 -3.20 -5.75
N VAL A 17 -3.73 -2.15 -6.04
CA VAL A 17 -3.32 -0.76 -5.80
C VAL A 17 -4.30 -0.14 -4.82
N PHE A 18 -3.77 0.41 -3.75
CA PHE A 18 -4.52 1.11 -2.72
C PHE A 18 -4.11 2.58 -2.71
N THR A 19 -5.10 3.45 -2.68
CA THR A 19 -4.89 4.89 -2.47
C THR A 19 -5.28 5.22 -1.04
N VAL A 20 -4.30 5.61 -0.22
CA VAL A 20 -4.45 5.74 1.22
C VAL A 20 -4.05 7.13 1.67
N ALA A 21 -4.94 7.81 2.40
CA ALA A 21 -4.60 9.02 3.12
C ALA A 21 -3.87 8.69 4.43
N ALA A 22 -2.64 9.17 4.58
CA ALA A 22 -1.82 8.93 5.76
C ALA A 22 -0.93 10.14 6.09
N LYS A 23 -0.40 10.18 7.31
CA LYS A 23 0.58 11.19 7.75
C LYS A 23 2.02 10.78 7.43
N SER A 24 2.26 9.49 7.17
CA SER A 24 3.56 8.94 6.81
C SER A 24 3.41 7.67 5.97
N GLN A 25 4.50 7.25 5.32
CA GLN A 25 4.57 5.97 4.61
C GLN A 25 4.25 4.78 5.52
N TYR A 26 4.76 4.77 6.75
CA TYR A 26 4.49 3.68 7.71
C TYR A 26 3.00 3.55 8.03
N GLU A 27 2.32 4.68 8.25
CA GLU A 27 0.87 4.69 8.46
C GLU A 27 0.13 4.22 7.20
N ALA A 28 0.58 4.61 6.00
CA ALA A 28 0.01 4.13 4.74
C ALA A 28 0.16 2.62 4.55
N LEU A 29 1.32 2.05 4.87
CA LEU A 29 1.58 0.60 4.81
C LEU A 29 0.69 -0.16 5.78
N THR A 30 0.55 0.34 7.01
CA THR A 30 -0.30 -0.29 8.03
C THR A 30 -1.75 -0.32 7.58
N LYS A 31 -2.23 0.76 6.96
CA LYS A 31 -3.60 0.86 6.41
C LYS A 31 -3.81 0.04 5.13
N ALA A 32 -2.78 -0.12 4.30
CA ALA A 32 -2.83 -0.89 3.06
C ALA A 32 -2.60 -2.40 3.26
N SER A 33 -2.15 -2.84 4.44
CA SER A 33 -1.98 -4.25 4.77
C SER A 33 -3.36 -4.92 4.99
N VAL A 34 -3.97 -5.39 3.91
CA VAL A 34 -5.31 -5.99 3.92
C VAL A 34 -5.27 -7.50 4.17
N SER A 35 -4.12 -8.16 3.93
CA SER A 35 -3.98 -9.61 4.08
C SER A 35 -2.56 -10.03 4.43
N PRO A 36 -2.36 -11.02 5.34
CA PRO A 36 -1.05 -11.59 5.63
C PRO A 36 -0.41 -12.32 4.44
N ARG A 37 -1.14 -12.55 3.36
CA ARG A 37 -0.64 -13.16 2.11
C ARG A 37 -0.25 -12.14 1.04
N GLU A 38 -0.48 -10.86 1.29
CA GLU A 38 -0.11 -9.77 0.39
C GLU A 38 1.20 -9.13 0.87
N THR A 39 2.17 -9.01 -0.02
CA THR A 39 3.44 -8.31 0.24
C THR A 39 3.39 -6.94 -0.42
N VAL A 40 3.94 -5.94 0.26
CA VAL A 40 4.08 -4.60 -0.32
C VAL A 40 5.13 -4.65 -1.42
N PHE A 41 4.73 -4.28 -2.63
CA PHE A 41 5.60 -4.21 -3.79
C PHE A 41 6.21 -2.81 -3.95
N THR A 42 5.37 -1.77 -3.92
CA THR A 42 5.80 -0.37 -3.99
C THR A 42 4.94 0.54 -3.12
N ILE A 43 5.53 1.65 -2.69
CA ILE A 43 4.81 2.76 -2.04
C ILE A 43 5.31 4.07 -2.64
N GLU A 44 4.37 4.88 -3.11
CA GLU A 44 4.62 6.17 -3.73
C GLU A 44 3.78 7.22 -3.00
N GLU A 45 4.39 8.35 -2.62
CA GLU A 45 3.62 9.51 -2.19
C GLU A 45 3.00 10.16 -3.44
N VAL A 46 1.72 10.47 -3.38
CA VAL A 46 0.96 11.10 -4.45
C VAL A 46 0.68 12.54 -4.02
N ASP A 47 1.14 13.49 -4.82
CA ASP A 47 0.87 14.92 -4.68
C ASP A 47 -0.44 15.29 -5.40
#